data_AF-A0A2R6PX42-F1
#
_entry.id   AF-A0A2R6PX42-F1
#
_cell.length_a   1.000
_cell.length_b   1.000
_cell.length_c   1.000
_cell.angle_alpha   90.00
_cell.angle_beta   90.00
_cell.angle_gamma   90.00
#
_symmetry.space_group_name_H-M   'P 1'
#
loop_
_entity.id
_entity.type
_entity.pdbx_description
1 polymer ?
#
loop_
_entity_poly.entity_id
_entity_poly.type
_entity_poly.pdbx_seq_one_letter_code
_entity_poly.pdbx_strand_id
1 'polypeptide(L)'
;MSVVIGGEGAADMEKDFDSKLKIQNNSSGVQRSKSFAFKAPQENFTVHDFELGKIYGVGSYSKVVRAKKKDTGIVYALKIMDKKFITKENKTAYVKLERIVLDQLDHPGIVRLFFTFQDTFSLYMALESCEGGELFDQVTRKGRLSEDEAQFYAAEVVDALEYIHGMGLIHRDIKPENLLLTAEGHIKIADFGSVKPMQGTRITVLPNAASDDKACTFVGTAAYVPPEVLNSSPATFGNDLWALGCTLYQMLSGTSPFKDASEWLIFQRIIARDIRFPPYFSEEARDLIDRLLDIDPSRRPGAGPDGYASLKQHPFFRGIDWTNLRTLAPPKIALEKRVHSSDSDDVQDSSWNPTHIGDGSVGQNDGNGGSASSSEAVHITRLASIDSFDSKWQQFLEPGESVLMISMVKKIQKLTNKKVQLILTNKPKLIYVNPSQLVVKGNIIWSDNPNDLSIQVTSPSHFKICTPKKVLLFEDAKQRASQWKKAIEALQNR
;
A
#
# COMPACT_ATOMS: atom_id res chain seq x y z
N MET A 1 -38.02 -30.07 -7.14
CA MET A 1 -36.65 -30.53 -7.41
C MET A 1 -35.71 -29.39 -7.07
N SER A 2 -35.17 -29.40 -5.85
CA SER A 2 -34.21 -28.41 -5.38
C SER A 2 -32.81 -28.93 -5.66
N VAL A 3 -32.03 -28.23 -6.48
CA VAL A 3 -30.62 -28.54 -6.73
C VAL A 3 -29.81 -27.79 -5.68
N VAL A 4 -29.26 -28.56 -4.74
CA VAL A 4 -28.23 -28.15 -3.79
C VAL A 4 -26.92 -28.04 -4.56
N ILE A 5 -26.27 -26.87 -4.54
CA ILE A 5 -24.89 -26.70 -5.03
C ILE A 5 -24.03 -26.36 -3.81
N GLY A 6 -23.31 -27.36 -3.30
CA GLY A 6 -22.27 -27.24 -2.27
C GLY A 6 -21.10 -26.38 -2.76
N GLY A 7 -20.26 -25.77 -1.94
CA GLY A 7 -19.77 -26.23 -0.63
C GLY A 7 -18.33 -26.77 -0.70
N GLU A 8 -17.73 -26.90 -1.90
CA GLU A 8 -16.49 -27.70 -2.08
C GLU A 8 -15.16 -26.91 -2.16
N GLY A 9 -15.17 -25.61 -2.44
CA GLY A 9 -13.93 -24.90 -2.82
C GLY A 9 -12.86 -24.65 -1.74
N ALA A 10 -13.15 -24.85 -0.46
CA ALA A 10 -12.20 -24.53 0.63
C ALA A 10 -11.51 -25.77 1.24
N ALA A 11 -12.22 -26.88 1.38
CA ALA A 11 -11.62 -28.18 1.72
C ALA A 11 -10.70 -28.67 0.58
N ASP A 12 -10.99 -28.26 -0.66
CA ASP A 12 -10.15 -28.54 -1.82
C ASP A 12 -8.81 -27.81 -1.79
N MET A 13 -8.66 -26.68 -1.08
CA MET A 13 -7.40 -25.93 -1.06
C MET A 13 -6.32 -26.58 -0.18
N GLU A 14 -6.74 -27.29 0.87
CA GLU A 14 -5.86 -28.06 1.76
C GLU A 14 -5.69 -29.50 1.25
N LYS A 15 -6.74 -30.09 0.63
CA LYS A 15 -6.58 -31.34 -0.15
C LYS A 15 -5.66 -31.19 -1.35
N ASP A 16 -5.69 -30.06 -2.07
CA ASP A 16 -4.76 -29.75 -3.16
C ASP A 16 -3.33 -29.54 -2.63
N PHE A 17 -3.19 -29.07 -1.38
CA PHE A 17 -1.91 -28.94 -0.69
C PHE A 17 -1.35 -30.30 -0.21
N ASP A 18 -2.16 -31.11 0.47
CA ASP A 18 -1.83 -32.46 0.93
C ASP A 18 -1.59 -33.45 -0.23
N SER A 19 -2.36 -33.33 -1.32
CA SER A 19 -2.18 -34.17 -2.51
C SER A 19 -0.90 -33.82 -3.27
N LYS A 20 -0.53 -32.53 -3.37
CA LYS A 20 0.74 -32.09 -3.97
C LYS A 20 1.96 -32.44 -3.11
N LEU A 21 1.83 -32.39 -1.78
CA LEU A 21 2.82 -32.92 -0.82
C LEU A 21 3.05 -34.43 -0.98
N LYS A 22 1.98 -35.20 -1.29
CA LYS A 22 2.10 -36.65 -1.55
C LYS A 22 2.68 -36.96 -2.93
N ILE A 23 2.43 -36.15 -3.94
CA ILE A 23 2.93 -36.39 -5.32
C ILE A 23 4.44 -36.16 -5.43
N GLN A 24 5.03 -35.21 -4.68
CA GLN A 24 6.48 -35.02 -4.63
C GLN A 24 7.25 -36.13 -3.86
N ASN A 25 6.57 -36.96 -3.07
CA ASN A 25 7.18 -38.03 -2.28
C ASN A 25 7.42 -39.34 -3.06
N ASN A 26 6.99 -39.45 -4.32
CA ASN A 26 7.08 -40.68 -5.11
C ASN A 26 8.28 -40.75 -6.07
N SER A 27 9.21 -39.80 -6.01
CA SER A 27 10.47 -39.89 -6.74
C SER A 27 11.67 -39.75 -5.79
N SER A 28 12.35 -40.88 -5.57
CA SER A 28 13.59 -41.09 -4.82
C SER A 28 13.50 -41.07 -3.28
N GLY A 29 14.06 -42.13 -2.66
CA GLY A 29 13.90 -42.45 -1.25
C GLY A 29 14.78 -41.65 -0.28
N VAL A 30 14.39 -41.77 1.00
CA VAL A 30 15.08 -41.38 2.25
C VAL A 30 14.97 -39.91 2.68
N GLN A 31 13.85 -39.54 3.33
CA GLN A 31 13.73 -39.15 4.76
C GLN A 31 12.29 -38.70 4.99
N ARG A 32 11.61 -39.24 6.02
CA ARG A 32 10.27 -38.81 6.43
C ARG A 32 10.34 -37.37 6.96
N SER A 33 10.08 -36.38 6.09
CA SER A 33 9.90 -34.99 6.47
C SER A 33 8.67 -34.85 7.37
N LYS A 34 8.84 -34.27 8.56
CA LYS A 34 7.75 -33.95 9.50
C LYS A 34 6.69 -33.10 8.77
N SER A 35 5.41 -33.45 8.92
CA SER A 35 4.30 -32.63 8.42
C SER A 35 4.44 -31.20 8.95
N PHE A 36 4.41 -30.20 8.07
CA PHE A 36 4.41 -28.80 8.47
C PHE A 36 3.14 -28.52 9.30
N ALA A 37 3.30 -28.05 10.53
CA ALA A 37 2.20 -27.71 11.43
C ALA A 37 2.22 -26.21 11.70
N PHE A 38 1.10 -25.54 11.43
CA PHE A 38 0.93 -24.13 11.74
C PHE A 38 0.91 -23.88 13.26
N LYS A 39 1.59 -22.84 13.73
CA LYS A 39 1.57 -22.41 15.15
C LYS A 39 0.22 -21.83 15.55
N ALA A 40 -0.36 -20.97 14.71
CA ALA A 40 -1.70 -20.46 14.89
C ALA A 40 -2.70 -21.52 14.39
N PRO A 41 -3.65 -21.99 15.21
CA PRO A 41 -4.61 -23.00 14.80
C PRO A 41 -5.65 -22.47 13.80
N GLN A 42 -6.22 -23.38 13.02
CA GLN A 42 -7.49 -23.15 12.34
C GLN A 42 -8.62 -23.61 13.25
N GLU A 43 -9.44 -22.67 13.68
CA GLU A 43 -10.51 -22.86 14.66
C GLU A 43 -11.86 -23.02 13.97
N ASN A 44 -12.78 -23.71 14.64
CA ASN A 44 -14.16 -23.89 14.19
C ASN A 44 -15.07 -22.78 14.76
N PHE A 45 -14.61 -21.54 14.72
CA PHE A 45 -15.40 -20.38 15.16
C PHE A 45 -16.25 -19.82 14.03
N THR A 46 -17.28 -19.08 14.42
CA THR A 46 -18.11 -18.26 13.56
C THR A 46 -17.97 -16.79 13.94
N VAL A 47 -18.37 -15.88 13.06
CA VAL A 47 -18.39 -14.44 13.36
C VAL A 47 -19.30 -14.11 14.57
N HIS A 48 -20.28 -14.96 14.89
CA HIS A 48 -21.20 -14.77 16.01
C HIS A 48 -20.54 -15.01 17.38
N ASP A 49 -19.39 -15.66 17.42
CA ASP A 49 -18.59 -15.87 18.64
C ASP A 49 -17.87 -14.58 19.09
N PHE A 50 -17.96 -13.53 18.27
CA PHE A 50 -17.32 -12.24 18.49
C PHE A 50 -18.36 -11.11 18.58
N GLU A 51 -18.06 -10.14 19.43
CA GLU A 51 -18.65 -8.81 19.42
C GLU A 51 -17.77 -7.93 18.53
N LEU A 52 -18.32 -7.44 17.41
CA LEU A 52 -17.58 -6.64 16.42
C LEU A 52 -17.77 -5.14 16.69
N GLY A 53 -16.68 -4.38 16.61
CA GLY A 53 -16.65 -2.96 16.95
C GLY A 53 -16.11 -2.09 15.84
N LYS A 54 -15.38 -1.03 16.23
CA LYS A 54 -14.81 -0.05 15.30
C LYS A 54 -14.00 -0.74 14.19
N ILE A 55 -14.13 -0.18 12.99
CA ILE A 55 -13.32 -0.56 11.83
C ILE A 55 -11.95 0.09 12.00
N TYR A 56 -10.90 -0.71 12.03
CA TYR A 56 -9.53 -0.20 12.05
C TYR A 56 -9.06 0.18 10.65
N GLY A 57 -9.40 -0.61 9.63
CA GLY A 57 -9.00 -0.31 8.26
C GLY A 57 -9.81 -1.05 7.19
N VAL A 58 -9.79 -0.51 5.97
CA VAL A 58 -10.42 -1.13 4.79
C VAL A 58 -9.39 -1.23 3.68
N GLY A 59 -9.09 -2.46 3.27
CA GLY A 59 -8.24 -2.77 2.13
C GLY A 59 -9.04 -3.03 0.86
N SER A 60 -8.35 -3.42 -0.22
CA SER A 60 -8.97 -3.69 -1.52
C SER A 60 -9.89 -4.93 -1.51
N TYR A 61 -9.57 -5.94 -0.70
CA TYR A 61 -10.33 -7.19 -0.56
C TYR A 61 -10.52 -7.62 0.90
N SER A 62 -10.11 -6.76 1.83
CA SER A 62 -10.08 -7.05 3.26
C SER A 62 -10.66 -5.88 4.06
N LYS A 63 -11.10 -6.18 5.27
CA LYS A 63 -11.50 -5.20 6.28
C LYS A 63 -10.99 -5.67 7.62
N VAL A 64 -10.38 -4.78 8.39
CA VAL A 64 -9.92 -5.06 9.75
C VAL A 64 -10.87 -4.41 10.73
N VAL A 65 -11.39 -5.19 11.68
CA VAL A 65 -12.31 -4.72 12.71
C VAL A 65 -11.82 -5.10 14.09
N ARG A 66 -12.09 -4.26 15.07
CA ARG A 66 -11.98 -4.65 16.48
C ARG A 66 -13.00 -5.76 16.76
N ALA A 67 -12.56 -6.85 17.36
CA ALA A 67 -13.42 -7.99 17.68
C ALA A 67 -13.11 -8.51 19.08
N LYS A 68 -14.09 -8.49 19.99
CA LYS A 68 -13.97 -9.08 21.32
C LYS A 68 -14.58 -10.47 21.30
N LYS A 69 -13.81 -11.50 21.61
CA LYS A 69 -14.32 -12.87 21.69
C LYS A 69 -15.19 -13.01 22.95
N LYS A 70 -16.44 -13.47 22.80
CA LYS A 70 -17.46 -13.35 23.85
C LYS A 70 -17.18 -14.18 25.10
N ASP A 71 -16.60 -15.36 24.95
CA ASP A 71 -16.33 -16.29 26.05
C ASP A 71 -15.11 -15.91 26.90
N THR A 72 -14.07 -15.36 26.28
CA THR A 72 -12.79 -15.01 26.93
C THR A 72 -12.68 -13.52 27.24
N GLY A 73 -13.46 -12.68 26.56
CA GLY A 73 -13.36 -11.22 26.65
C GLY A 73 -12.11 -10.63 25.99
N ILE A 74 -11.27 -11.44 25.36
CA ILE A 74 -10.03 -11.01 24.70
C ILE A 74 -10.36 -10.26 23.41
N VAL A 75 -9.66 -9.16 23.17
CA VAL A 75 -9.83 -8.29 22.00
C VAL A 75 -8.78 -8.64 20.95
N TYR A 76 -9.23 -8.74 19.70
CA TYR A 76 -8.41 -9.02 18.52
C TYR A 76 -8.66 -7.97 17.44
N ALA A 77 -7.68 -7.78 16.57
CA ALA A 77 -7.88 -7.15 15.27
C ALA A 77 -8.25 -8.24 14.25
N LEU A 78 -9.53 -8.35 13.92
CA LEU A 78 -10.05 -9.38 13.03
C LEU A 78 -9.99 -8.90 11.57
N LYS A 79 -9.07 -9.46 10.79
CA LYS A 79 -8.96 -9.23 9.35
C LYS A 79 -9.90 -10.18 8.61
N ILE A 80 -10.96 -9.62 8.02
CA ILE A 80 -12.01 -10.31 7.27
C ILE A 80 -11.73 -10.13 5.78
N MET A 81 -11.68 -11.21 5.00
CA MET A 81 -11.34 -11.16 3.56
C MET A 81 -12.36 -11.93 2.71
N ASP A 82 -12.83 -11.32 1.61
CA ASP A 82 -13.84 -11.91 0.73
C ASP A 82 -13.21 -12.96 -0.22
N LYS A 83 -13.67 -14.21 -0.12
CA LYS A 83 -13.15 -15.34 -0.93
C LYS A 83 -13.38 -15.16 -2.43
N LYS A 84 -14.53 -14.63 -2.83
CA LYS A 84 -14.89 -14.41 -4.24
C LYS A 84 -14.00 -13.33 -4.85
N PHE A 85 -13.78 -12.24 -4.12
CA PHE A 85 -12.92 -11.15 -4.56
C PHE A 85 -11.45 -11.59 -4.65
N ILE A 86 -10.95 -12.32 -3.65
CA ILE A 86 -9.58 -12.89 -3.67
C ILE A 86 -9.36 -13.74 -4.92
N THR A 87 -10.30 -14.64 -5.21
CA THR A 87 -10.20 -15.56 -6.35
C THR A 87 -10.29 -14.78 -7.66
N LYS A 88 -11.24 -13.85 -7.78
CA LYS A 88 -11.45 -13.03 -8.97
C LYS A 88 -10.23 -12.17 -9.33
N GLU A 89 -9.55 -11.62 -8.32
CA GLU A 89 -8.37 -10.75 -8.52
C GLU A 89 -7.03 -11.53 -8.47
N ASN A 90 -7.07 -12.87 -8.52
CA ASN A 90 -5.90 -13.75 -8.46
C ASN A 90 -4.99 -13.49 -7.24
N LYS A 91 -5.58 -13.18 -6.08
CA LYS A 91 -4.85 -12.86 -4.84
C LYS A 91 -4.63 -14.05 -3.91
N THR A 92 -5.08 -15.25 -4.28
CA THR A 92 -4.99 -16.46 -3.44
C THR A 92 -3.58 -16.74 -2.93
N ALA A 93 -2.56 -16.61 -3.79
CA ALA A 93 -1.17 -16.83 -3.40
C ALA A 93 -0.68 -15.81 -2.35
N TYR A 94 -1.07 -14.54 -2.47
CA TYR A 94 -0.70 -13.48 -1.53
C TYR A 94 -1.34 -13.69 -0.17
N VAL A 95 -2.62 -14.04 -0.12
CA VAL A 95 -3.33 -14.32 1.14
C VAL A 95 -2.75 -15.54 1.86
N LYS A 96 -2.42 -16.60 1.10
CA LYS A 96 -1.74 -17.78 1.66
C LYS A 96 -0.35 -17.43 2.18
N LEU A 97 0.42 -16.64 1.42
CA LEU A 97 1.74 -16.21 1.82
C LEU A 97 1.69 -15.37 3.10
N GLU A 98 0.78 -14.40 3.18
CA GLU A 98 0.58 -13.58 4.38
C GLU A 98 0.30 -14.46 5.62
N ARG A 99 -0.59 -15.44 5.49
CA ARG A 99 -0.89 -16.41 6.55
C ARG A 99 0.35 -17.16 7.02
N ILE A 100 1.13 -17.70 6.07
CA ILE A 100 2.31 -18.53 6.34
C ILE A 100 3.41 -17.69 6.99
N VAL A 101 3.65 -16.48 6.49
CA VAL A 101 4.64 -15.56 7.04
C VAL A 101 4.28 -15.17 8.47
N LEU A 102 3.06 -14.70 8.71
CA LEU A 102 2.61 -14.31 10.05
C LEU A 102 2.66 -15.45 11.08
N ASP A 103 2.51 -16.70 10.62
CA ASP A 103 2.62 -17.88 11.49
C ASP A 103 4.06 -18.18 11.93
N GLN A 104 5.03 -17.86 11.07
CA GLN A 104 6.44 -18.22 11.26
C GLN A 104 7.27 -17.11 11.88
N LEU A 105 6.82 -15.85 11.79
CA LEU A 105 7.48 -14.73 12.45
C LEU A 105 7.22 -14.76 13.96
N ASP A 106 8.27 -14.43 14.71
CA ASP A 106 8.28 -14.44 16.18
C ASP A 106 9.21 -13.33 16.66
N HIS A 107 8.66 -12.13 16.78
CA HIS A 107 9.39 -10.93 17.16
C HIS A 107 8.45 -9.94 17.86
N PRO A 108 8.85 -9.29 18.97
CA PRO A 108 7.99 -8.38 19.73
C PRO A 108 7.47 -7.20 18.90
N GLY A 109 8.28 -6.72 17.96
CA GLY A 109 7.93 -5.63 17.03
C GLY A 109 7.08 -6.01 15.82
N ILE A 110 6.48 -7.20 15.79
CA ILE A 110 5.62 -7.67 14.69
C ILE A 110 4.27 -8.10 15.27
N VAL A 111 3.18 -7.78 14.58
CA VAL A 111 1.84 -8.21 14.99
C VAL A 111 1.72 -9.73 14.96
N ARG A 112 1.21 -10.31 16.06
CA ARG A 112 1.01 -11.75 16.14
C ARG A 112 -0.28 -12.19 15.46
N LEU A 113 -0.25 -13.32 14.77
CA LEU A 113 -1.43 -14.09 14.38
C LEU A 113 -1.78 -15.12 15.46
N PHE A 114 -2.98 -15.04 16.02
CA PHE A 114 -3.44 -15.95 17.07
C PHE A 114 -4.09 -17.21 16.51
N PHE A 115 -5.06 -17.05 15.60
CA PHE A 115 -5.79 -18.14 14.98
C PHE A 115 -6.46 -17.67 13.69
N THR A 116 -6.96 -18.62 12.92
CA THR A 116 -7.76 -18.37 11.71
C THR A 116 -9.05 -19.16 11.74
N PHE A 117 -10.08 -18.67 11.06
CA PHE A 117 -11.31 -19.42 10.80
C PHE A 117 -11.91 -18.98 9.47
N GLN A 118 -12.98 -19.62 9.02
CA GLN A 118 -13.61 -19.31 7.75
C GLN A 118 -15.09 -19.68 7.76
N ASP A 119 -15.87 -18.98 6.94
CA ASP A 119 -17.25 -19.35 6.62
C ASP A 119 -17.40 -19.55 5.10
N THR A 120 -18.64 -19.68 4.62
CA THR A 120 -18.94 -19.86 3.20
C THR A 120 -18.38 -18.75 2.30
N PHE A 121 -18.26 -17.52 2.81
CA PHE A 121 -17.97 -16.32 2.02
C PHE A 121 -16.60 -15.70 2.33
N SER A 122 -16.11 -15.85 3.56
CA SER A 122 -14.99 -15.07 4.08
C SER A 122 -13.91 -15.94 4.73
N LEU A 123 -12.67 -15.45 4.66
CA LEU A 123 -11.54 -15.90 5.47
C LEU A 123 -11.33 -14.91 6.62
N TYR A 124 -10.94 -15.42 7.79
CA TYR A 124 -10.71 -14.61 8.99
C TYR A 124 -9.34 -14.88 9.58
N MET A 125 -8.59 -13.82 9.85
CA MET A 125 -7.34 -13.86 10.63
C MET A 125 -7.51 -13.03 11.89
N ALA A 126 -7.36 -13.65 13.06
CA ALA A 126 -7.38 -12.96 14.35
C ALA A 126 -5.97 -12.51 14.71
N LEU A 127 -5.71 -11.21 14.51
CA LEU A 127 -4.42 -10.58 14.78
C LEU A 127 -4.42 -9.92 16.15
N GLU A 128 -3.22 -9.67 16.67
CA GLU A 128 -2.99 -8.86 17.86
C GLU A 128 -3.63 -7.47 17.74
N SER A 129 -4.39 -7.08 18.77
CA SER A 129 -5.01 -5.75 18.84
C SER A 129 -4.02 -4.73 19.38
N CYS A 130 -3.72 -3.70 18.59
CA CYS A 130 -2.83 -2.60 18.96
C CYS A 130 -3.67 -1.37 19.34
N GLU A 131 -4.05 -1.26 20.62
CA GLU A 131 -5.01 -0.23 21.09
C GLU A 131 -4.42 1.20 21.09
N GLY A 132 -3.11 1.37 20.90
CA GLY A 132 -2.46 2.68 20.72
C GLY A 132 -2.71 3.32 19.35
N GLY A 133 -3.31 2.57 18.42
CA GLY A 133 -3.67 3.01 17.08
C GLY A 133 -2.48 3.08 16.12
N GLU A 134 -2.65 3.81 15.02
CA GLU A 134 -1.60 3.99 14.01
C GLU A 134 -0.60 5.07 14.44
N LEU A 135 0.69 4.88 14.11
CA LEU A 135 1.70 5.92 14.26
C LEU A 135 1.34 7.15 13.41
N PHE A 136 0.71 6.95 12.26
CA PHE A 136 0.19 8.03 11.40
C PHE A 136 -0.67 9.03 12.18
N ASP A 137 -1.60 8.51 13.00
CA ASP A 137 -2.49 9.35 13.78
C ASP A 137 -1.73 10.11 14.88
N GLN A 138 -0.69 9.51 15.48
CA GLN A 138 0.14 10.21 16.46
C GLN A 138 0.88 11.38 15.83
N VAL A 139 1.50 11.16 14.67
CA VAL A 139 2.20 12.20 13.90
C VAL A 139 1.21 13.31 13.55
N THR A 140 0.03 12.95 13.05
CA THR A 140 -1.02 13.91 12.67
C THR A 140 -1.52 14.71 13.88
N ARG A 141 -1.80 14.06 15.01
CA ARG A 141 -2.30 14.72 16.23
C ARG A 141 -1.29 15.67 16.85
N LYS A 142 0.01 15.31 16.84
CA LYS A 142 1.08 16.16 17.36
C LYS A 142 1.58 17.18 16.32
N GLY A 143 1.15 17.05 15.06
CA GLY A 143 1.67 17.79 13.90
C GLY A 143 3.03 17.25 13.43
N ARG A 144 3.94 16.99 14.35
CA ARG A 144 5.20 16.24 14.17
C ARG A 144 5.64 15.66 15.51
N LEU A 145 6.50 14.65 15.49
CA LEU A 145 7.15 14.14 16.68
C LEU A 145 8.37 14.97 17.05
N SER A 146 8.74 14.94 18.32
CA SER A 146 10.07 15.39 18.74
C SER A 146 11.15 14.41 18.25
N GLU A 147 12.40 14.85 18.24
CA GLU A 147 13.50 14.03 17.74
C GLU A 147 13.71 12.78 18.59
N ASP A 148 13.61 12.88 19.92
CA ASP A 148 13.72 11.74 20.83
C ASP A 148 12.62 10.70 20.59
N GLU A 149 11.38 11.14 20.35
CA GLU A 149 10.26 10.24 20.03
C GLU A 149 10.47 9.55 18.68
N ALA A 150 10.90 10.31 17.67
CA ALA A 150 11.18 9.77 16.34
C ALA A 150 12.39 8.81 16.36
N GLN A 151 13.42 9.10 17.16
CA GLN A 151 14.59 8.25 17.38
C GLN A 151 14.18 6.92 17.99
N PHE A 152 13.35 6.95 19.04
CA PHE A 152 12.84 5.74 19.70
C PHE A 152 12.04 4.86 18.73
N TYR A 153 11.04 5.43 18.05
CA TYR A 153 10.21 4.66 17.13
C TYR A 153 11.00 4.16 15.91
N ALA A 154 11.92 4.97 15.37
CA ALA A 154 12.80 4.53 14.30
C ALA A 154 13.69 3.36 14.75
N ALA A 155 14.22 3.40 15.98
CA ALA A 155 15.00 2.29 16.52
C ALA A 155 14.18 1.00 16.60
N GLU A 156 12.92 1.06 17.06
CA GLU A 156 12.04 -0.10 17.11
C GLU A 156 11.69 -0.66 15.72
N VAL A 157 11.55 0.21 14.72
CA VAL A 157 11.34 -0.21 13.33
C VAL A 157 12.62 -0.87 12.78
N VAL A 158 13.80 -0.31 13.05
CA VAL A 158 15.09 -0.87 12.64
C VAL A 158 15.30 -2.26 13.23
N ASP A 159 15.02 -2.44 14.52
CA ASP A 159 15.07 -3.73 15.22
C ASP A 159 14.14 -4.78 14.57
N ALA A 160 12.90 -4.42 14.28
CA ALA A 160 11.96 -5.33 13.62
C ALA A 160 12.34 -5.62 12.15
N LEU A 161 12.84 -4.63 11.41
CA LEU A 161 13.29 -4.82 10.02
C LEU A 161 14.53 -5.70 9.93
N GLU A 162 15.48 -5.59 10.87
CA GLU A 162 16.63 -6.49 10.95
C GLU A 162 16.17 -7.95 11.06
N TYR A 163 15.18 -8.21 11.92
CA TYR A 163 14.59 -9.53 12.06
C TYR A 163 13.90 -10.00 10.76
N ILE A 164 13.05 -9.16 10.15
CA ILE A 164 12.31 -9.50 8.92
C ILE A 164 13.30 -9.82 7.78
N HIS A 165 14.32 -8.99 7.60
CA HIS A 165 15.35 -9.18 6.57
C HIS A 165 16.22 -10.40 6.88
N GLY A 166 16.51 -10.67 8.15
CA GLY A 166 17.20 -11.88 8.60
C GLY A 166 16.41 -13.18 8.34
N MET A 167 15.07 -13.09 8.21
CA MET A 167 14.20 -14.18 7.74
C MET A 167 14.16 -14.28 6.20
N GLY A 168 14.86 -13.40 5.48
CA GLY A 168 14.87 -13.33 4.03
C GLY A 168 13.55 -12.83 3.46
N LEU A 169 12.90 -11.88 4.13
CA LEU A 169 11.66 -11.26 3.72
C LEU A 169 11.86 -9.78 3.45
N ILE A 170 11.12 -9.24 2.47
CA ILE A 170 10.97 -7.80 2.22
C ILE A 170 9.52 -7.45 2.51
N HIS A 171 9.25 -6.50 3.39
CA HIS A 171 7.88 -6.12 3.77
C HIS A 171 7.14 -5.39 2.64
N ARG A 172 7.82 -4.43 2.00
CA ARG A 172 7.34 -3.60 0.87
C ARG A 172 6.20 -2.62 1.15
N ASP A 173 5.85 -2.39 2.42
CA ASP A 173 4.78 -1.44 2.78
C ASP A 173 5.01 -0.82 4.16
N ILE A 174 6.26 -0.45 4.45
CA ILE A 174 6.61 0.29 5.67
C ILE A 174 6.16 1.73 5.52
N LYS A 175 5.27 2.17 6.41
CA LYS A 175 4.72 3.53 6.48
C LYS A 175 4.00 3.72 7.82
N PRO A 176 3.79 4.95 8.30
CA PRO A 176 3.15 5.19 9.61
C PRO A 176 1.78 4.53 9.80
N GLU A 177 1.02 4.27 8.74
CA GLU A 177 -0.28 3.60 8.77
C GLU A 177 -0.15 2.09 9.11
N ASN A 178 0.96 1.46 8.72
CA ASN A 178 1.24 0.04 8.98
C ASN A 178 2.15 -0.16 10.22
N LEU A 179 2.50 0.91 10.92
CA LEU A 179 3.22 0.89 12.18
C LEU A 179 2.22 1.17 13.30
N LEU A 180 1.79 0.11 13.97
CA LEU A 180 0.78 0.19 15.03
C LEU A 180 1.44 0.33 16.40
N LEU A 181 0.74 0.97 17.33
CA LEU A 181 1.20 1.16 18.70
C LEU A 181 0.43 0.25 19.65
N THR A 182 1.15 -0.44 20.54
CA THR A 182 0.52 -1.16 21.65
C THR A 182 -0.16 -0.20 22.62
N ALA A 183 -0.91 -0.71 23.59
CA ALA A 183 -1.50 0.11 24.65
C ALA A 183 -0.43 0.87 25.46
N GLU A 184 0.77 0.29 25.58
CA GLU A 184 1.92 0.86 26.27
C GLU A 184 2.68 1.87 25.40
N GLY A 185 2.54 1.79 24.06
CA GLY A 185 3.19 2.71 23.12
C GLY A 185 4.37 2.13 22.35
N HIS A 186 4.59 0.82 22.35
CA HIS A 186 5.62 0.20 21.50
C HIS A 186 5.12 -0.02 20.08
N ILE A 187 6.03 0.05 19.10
CA ILE A 187 5.73 -0.18 17.69
C ILE A 187 5.65 -1.68 17.37
N LYS A 188 4.60 -2.04 16.63
CA LYS A 188 4.44 -3.31 15.94
C LYS A 188 4.18 -3.08 14.46
N ILE A 189 4.99 -3.73 13.61
CA ILE A 189 4.80 -3.76 12.16
C ILE A 189 3.60 -4.66 11.83
N ALA A 190 2.69 -4.14 11.02
CA ALA A 190 1.48 -4.82 10.55
C ALA A 190 1.39 -4.86 9.02
N ASP A 191 0.41 -5.63 8.53
CA ASP A 191 0.05 -5.83 7.10
C ASP A 191 1.14 -6.46 6.22
N PHE A 192 1.25 -7.78 6.30
CA PHE A 192 2.17 -8.59 5.50
C PHE A 192 1.56 -9.02 4.15
N GLY A 193 0.44 -8.43 3.72
CA GLY A 193 -0.23 -8.75 2.45
C GLY A 193 0.63 -8.49 1.20
N SER A 194 1.67 -7.65 1.34
CA SER A 194 2.61 -7.26 0.28
C SER A 194 3.98 -7.93 0.43
N VAL A 195 4.19 -8.80 1.41
CA VAL A 195 5.51 -9.38 1.68
C VAL A 195 6.08 -10.14 0.47
N LYS A 196 7.39 -10.05 0.25
CA LYS A 196 8.11 -10.81 -0.77
C LYS A 196 9.23 -11.64 -0.13
N PRO A 197 9.20 -12.97 -0.25
CA PRO A 197 10.32 -13.81 0.14
C PRO A 197 11.46 -13.69 -0.87
N MET A 198 12.69 -13.63 -0.38
CA MET A 198 13.90 -13.66 -1.19
C MET A 198 14.43 -15.08 -1.38
N GLN A 199 15.33 -15.25 -2.35
CA GLN A 199 16.10 -16.50 -2.47
C GLN A 199 16.86 -16.77 -1.16
N GLY A 200 16.73 -17.99 -0.63
CA GLY A 200 17.32 -18.35 0.67
C GLY A 200 16.51 -17.89 1.88
N THR A 201 15.24 -17.48 1.71
CA THR A 201 14.34 -17.19 2.83
C THR A 201 14.25 -18.38 3.80
N ARG A 202 14.10 -18.04 5.09
CA ARG A 202 13.88 -19.01 6.17
C ARG A 202 12.41 -19.41 6.30
N ILE A 203 11.52 -18.78 5.54
CA ILE A 203 10.11 -19.15 5.51
C ILE A 203 9.95 -20.50 4.81
N THR A 204 9.42 -21.45 5.58
CA THR A 204 9.12 -22.79 5.10
C THR A 204 7.82 -22.79 4.32
N VAL A 205 7.75 -23.59 3.26
CA VAL A 205 6.57 -23.74 2.39
C VAL A 205 6.15 -22.44 1.71
N LEU A 206 6.70 -22.15 0.53
CA LEU A 206 6.24 -21.04 -0.30
C LEU A 206 5.16 -21.51 -1.31
N PRO A 207 4.09 -20.74 -1.53
CA PRO A 207 3.17 -21.00 -2.64
C PRO A 207 3.92 -20.93 -3.98
N ASN A 208 3.62 -21.84 -4.92
CA ASN A 208 4.30 -21.92 -6.24
C ASN A 208 4.29 -20.62 -7.07
N ALA A 209 3.41 -19.67 -6.77
CA ALA A 209 3.34 -18.37 -7.43
C ALA A 209 4.16 -17.26 -6.74
N ALA A 210 4.74 -17.53 -5.57
CA ALA A 210 5.54 -16.56 -4.80
C ALA A 210 7.01 -16.48 -5.25
N SER A 211 7.46 -17.42 -6.09
CA SER A 211 8.83 -17.49 -6.63
C SER A 211 8.99 -16.87 -8.01
N ASP A 212 7.95 -16.23 -8.56
CA ASP A 212 8.09 -15.51 -9.82
C ASP A 212 8.97 -14.26 -9.58
N ASP A 213 10.17 -14.26 -10.19
CA ASP A 213 11.12 -13.13 -10.30
C ASP A 213 10.56 -11.95 -11.11
N LYS A 214 9.23 -11.81 -11.16
CA LYS A 214 8.56 -10.66 -11.76
C LYS A 214 9.04 -9.39 -11.06
N ALA A 215 9.21 -8.36 -11.90
CA ALA A 215 9.54 -6.99 -11.52
C ALA A 215 8.78 -6.56 -10.26
N CYS A 216 9.40 -5.69 -9.44
CA CYS A 216 8.77 -5.21 -8.23
C CYS A 216 7.44 -4.51 -8.57
N THR A 217 6.32 -5.20 -8.37
CA THR A 217 5.00 -4.65 -8.65
C THR A 217 4.70 -3.54 -7.66
N PHE A 218 4.21 -2.40 -8.14
CA PHE A 218 3.78 -1.30 -7.29
C PHE A 218 2.69 -1.78 -6.33
N VAL A 219 3.00 -1.76 -5.04
CA VAL A 219 2.04 -1.97 -3.96
C VAL A 219 2.38 -0.95 -2.87
N GLY A 220 1.42 -0.15 -2.43
CA GLY A 220 1.60 0.84 -1.37
C GLY A 220 1.24 2.27 -1.76
N THR A 221 1.51 3.20 -0.84
CA THR A 221 1.28 4.65 -1.04
C THR A 221 2.46 5.23 -1.84
N ALA A 222 2.17 5.94 -2.95
CA ALA A 222 3.18 6.44 -3.90
C ALA A 222 4.38 7.16 -3.26
N ALA A 223 4.15 7.86 -2.14
CA ALA A 223 5.12 8.62 -1.37
C ALA A 223 6.29 7.80 -0.77
N TYR A 224 6.12 6.48 -0.57
CA TYR A 224 7.13 5.61 0.06
C TYR A 224 7.80 4.67 -0.95
N VAL A 225 7.41 4.78 -2.21
CA VAL A 225 7.94 3.89 -3.25
C VAL A 225 9.37 4.30 -3.60
N PRO A 226 10.33 3.37 -3.54
CA PRO A 226 11.72 3.67 -3.87
C PRO A 226 11.92 3.71 -5.40
N PRO A 227 12.95 4.42 -5.88
CA PRO A 227 13.16 4.67 -7.32
C PRO A 227 13.35 3.40 -8.14
N GLU A 228 13.94 2.34 -7.57
CA GLU A 228 14.16 1.08 -8.27
C GLU A 228 12.86 0.32 -8.59
N VAL A 229 11.78 0.53 -7.81
CA VAL A 229 10.44 -0.01 -8.13
C VAL A 229 9.86 0.68 -9.35
N LEU A 230 10.13 1.98 -9.49
CA LEU A 230 9.76 2.76 -10.67
C LEU A 230 10.61 2.40 -11.90
N ASN A 231 11.69 1.66 -11.74
CA ASN A 231 12.51 1.19 -12.85
C ASN A 231 12.31 -0.31 -13.12
N SER A 232 11.26 -0.92 -12.56
CA SER A 232 10.97 -2.36 -12.67
C SER A 232 12.15 -3.25 -12.26
N SER A 233 13.01 -2.75 -11.38
CA SER A 233 14.14 -3.51 -10.85
C SER A 233 13.68 -4.57 -9.84
N PRO A 234 14.50 -5.61 -9.58
CA PRO A 234 14.19 -6.58 -8.54
C PRO A 234 14.06 -5.92 -7.17
N ALA A 235 13.14 -6.43 -6.34
CA ALA A 235 13.02 -6.02 -4.95
C ALA A 235 14.27 -6.45 -4.16
N THR A 236 14.74 -5.58 -3.28
CA THR A 236 15.85 -5.79 -2.36
C THR A 236 15.44 -5.37 -0.94
N PHE A 237 16.24 -5.70 0.06
CA PHE A 237 16.06 -5.16 1.41
C PHE A 237 16.12 -3.62 1.45
N GLY A 238 16.81 -3.01 0.47
CA GLY A 238 16.85 -1.56 0.29
C GLY A 238 15.47 -0.92 0.16
N ASN A 239 14.46 -1.65 -0.33
CA ASN A 239 13.09 -1.11 -0.47
C ASN A 239 12.51 -0.67 0.88
N ASP A 240 12.65 -1.51 1.91
CA ASP A 240 12.13 -1.19 3.25
C ASP A 240 12.97 -0.10 3.94
N LEU A 241 14.27 -0.03 3.65
CA LEU A 241 15.17 1.00 4.19
C LEU A 241 14.88 2.39 3.62
N TRP A 242 14.52 2.49 2.33
CA TRP A 242 14.02 3.74 1.75
C TRP A 242 12.71 4.16 2.44
N ALA A 243 11.79 3.21 2.61
CA ALA A 243 10.51 3.46 3.26
C ALA A 243 10.67 3.87 4.74
N LEU A 244 11.68 3.33 5.44
CA LEU A 244 12.13 3.80 6.76
C LEU A 244 12.61 5.26 6.71
N GLY A 245 13.41 5.64 5.70
CA GLY A 245 13.83 7.03 5.48
C GLY A 245 12.64 7.99 5.30
N CYS A 246 11.67 7.62 4.46
CA CYS A 246 10.43 8.38 4.29
C CYS A 246 9.62 8.48 5.59
N THR A 247 9.51 7.38 6.33
CA THR A 247 8.80 7.31 7.62
C THR A 247 9.46 8.22 8.65
N LEU A 248 10.79 8.17 8.80
CA LEU A 248 11.53 9.02 9.72
C LEU A 248 11.39 10.51 9.38
N TYR A 249 11.52 10.86 8.10
CA TYR A 249 11.28 12.23 7.64
C TYR A 249 9.87 12.71 8.02
N GLN A 250 8.86 11.88 7.83
CA GLN A 250 7.48 12.23 8.15
C GLN A 250 7.23 12.33 9.65
N MET A 251 7.83 11.47 10.47
CA MET A 251 7.77 11.62 11.92
C MET A 251 8.29 13.00 12.34
N LEU A 252 9.42 13.43 11.78
CA LEU A 252 10.08 14.68 12.15
C LEU A 252 9.44 15.95 11.54
N SER A 253 8.78 15.84 10.39
CA SER A 253 8.21 17.01 9.67
C SER A 253 6.68 17.07 9.63
N GLY A 254 6.00 15.97 9.95
CA GLY A 254 4.55 15.81 9.80
C GLY A 254 4.09 15.44 8.38
N THR A 255 4.98 15.46 7.38
CA THR A 255 4.62 15.22 5.98
C THR A 255 5.64 14.33 5.27
N SER A 256 5.23 13.60 4.24
CA SER A 256 6.17 12.81 3.41
C SER A 256 7.26 13.69 2.78
N PRO A 257 8.51 13.19 2.61
CA PRO A 257 9.54 13.90 1.86
C PRO A 257 9.16 14.14 0.39
N PHE A 258 8.37 13.22 -0.18
CA PHE A 258 7.84 13.32 -1.53
C PHE A 258 6.33 13.48 -1.46
N LYS A 259 5.88 14.73 -1.64
CA LYS A 259 4.46 15.09 -1.66
C LYS A 259 4.20 16.07 -2.78
N ASP A 260 3.16 15.79 -3.55
CA ASP A 260 2.71 16.66 -4.64
C ASP A 260 1.24 16.40 -4.98
N ALA A 261 0.68 17.16 -5.93
CA ALA A 261 -0.72 17.10 -6.31
C ALA A 261 -1.12 15.84 -7.10
N SER A 262 -0.14 15.07 -7.60
CA SER A 262 -0.40 13.80 -8.29
C SER A 262 0.72 12.79 -8.03
N GLU A 263 0.38 11.49 -8.12
CA GLU A 263 1.35 10.40 -8.00
C GLU A 263 2.49 10.53 -9.02
N TRP A 264 2.17 10.97 -10.24
CA TRP A 264 3.18 11.22 -11.28
C TRP A 264 4.20 12.28 -10.84
N LEU A 265 3.76 13.39 -10.25
CA LEU A 265 4.67 14.42 -9.72
C LEU A 265 5.48 13.91 -8.53
N ILE A 266 4.87 13.11 -7.66
CA ILE A 266 5.57 12.43 -6.55
C ILE A 266 6.68 11.53 -7.12
N PHE A 267 6.40 10.75 -8.16
CA PHE A 267 7.39 9.89 -8.82
C PHE A 267 8.53 10.69 -9.45
N GLN A 268 8.25 11.84 -10.09
CA GLN A 268 9.31 12.73 -10.60
C GLN A 268 10.25 13.18 -9.49
N ARG A 269 9.70 13.56 -8.33
CA ARG A 269 10.50 13.99 -7.17
C ARG A 269 11.32 12.84 -6.57
N ILE A 270 10.76 11.64 -6.52
CA ILE A 270 11.47 10.42 -6.08
C ILE A 270 12.67 10.15 -7.01
N ILE A 271 12.46 10.15 -8.33
CA ILE A 271 13.50 9.90 -9.33
C ILE A 271 14.60 10.96 -9.26
N ALA A 272 14.21 12.22 -9.07
CA ALA A 272 15.14 13.34 -8.94
C ALA A 272 15.79 13.44 -7.54
N ARG A 273 15.35 12.64 -6.56
CA ARG A 273 15.70 12.77 -5.14
C ARG A 273 15.54 14.22 -4.63
N ASP A 274 14.46 14.91 -5.02
CA ASP A 274 14.17 16.30 -4.61
C ASP A 274 13.58 16.34 -3.18
N ILE A 275 14.48 16.15 -2.20
CA ILE A 275 14.20 16.20 -0.77
C ILE A 275 14.48 17.62 -0.25
N ARG A 276 13.54 18.18 0.50
CA ARG A 276 13.69 19.52 1.11
C ARG A 276 13.63 19.44 2.61
N PHE A 277 14.80 19.45 3.25
CA PHE A 277 14.87 19.37 4.71
C PHE A 277 14.43 20.69 5.38
N PRO A 278 13.49 20.64 6.34
CA PRO A 278 13.18 21.81 7.16
C PRO A 278 14.40 22.28 7.98
N PRO A 279 14.50 23.59 8.30
CA PRO A 279 15.66 24.14 9.00
C PRO A 279 15.80 23.61 10.43
N TYR A 280 14.72 23.11 11.03
CA TYR A 280 14.70 22.58 12.39
C TYR A 280 15.13 21.12 12.53
N PHE A 281 15.48 20.42 11.44
CA PHE A 281 16.08 19.08 11.54
C PHE A 281 17.50 19.20 12.09
N SER A 282 17.93 18.26 12.94
CA SER A 282 19.33 18.11 13.32
C SER A 282 20.20 17.70 12.13
N GLU A 283 21.51 17.90 12.25
CA GLU A 283 22.46 17.43 11.22
C GLU A 283 22.44 15.91 11.13
N GLU A 284 22.32 15.23 12.27
CA GLU A 284 22.26 13.78 12.38
C GLU A 284 21.01 13.19 11.73
N ALA A 285 19.84 13.81 11.93
CA ALA A 285 18.61 13.38 11.28
C ALA A 285 18.67 13.57 9.76
N ARG A 286 19.20 14.72 9.30
CA ARG A 286 19.40 14.98 7.87
C ARG A 286 20.34 13.95 7.24
N ASP A 287 21.50 13.69 7.86
CA ASP A 287 22.49 12.74 7.36
C ASP A 287 21.90 11.32 7.27
N LEU A 288 21.19 10.86 8.31
CA LEU A 288 20.57 9.53 8.28
C LEU A 288 19.53 9.40 7.16
N ILE A 289 18.61 10.36 7.06
CA ILE A 289 17.53 10.33 6.06
C ILE A 289 18.13 10.40 4.65
N ASP A 290 19.12 11.26 4.44
CA ASP A 290 19.79 11.40 3.14
C ASP A 290 20.43 10.06 2.72
N ARG A 291 21.12 9.38 3.63
CA ARG A 291 21.71 8.05 3.37
C ARG A 291 20.68 6.94 3.14
N LEU A 292 19.57 6.95 3.88
CA LEU A 292 18.47 5.99 3.67
C LEU A 292 17.74 6.22 2.34
N LEU A 293 17.66 7.47 1.90
CA LEU A 293 17.07 7.88 0.62
C LEU A 293 18.10 7.93 -0.51
N ASP A 294 19.11 7.07 -0.47
CA ASP A 294 20.03 6.90 -1.61
C ASP A 294 19.32 6.24 -2.79
N ILE A 295 19.62 6.71 -4.01
CA ILE A 295 19.06 6.15 -5.25
C ILE A 295 19.55 4.72 -5.45
N ASP A 296 20.78 4.42 -5.05
CA ASP A 296 21.32 3.07 -5.09
C ASP A 296 20.89 2.29 -3.82
N PRO A 297 20.05 1.25 -3.96
CA PRO A 297 19.57 0.48 -2.81
C PRO A 297 20.68 -0.20 -2.01
N SER A 298 21.82 -0.51 -2.64
CA SER A 298 22.95 -1.18 -1.96
C SER A 298 23.77 -0.25 -1.06
N ARG A 299 23.65 1.06 -1.27
CA ARG A 299 24.34 2.10 -0.48
C ARG A 299 23.55 2.56 0.74
N ARG A 300 22.29 2.14 0.85
CA ARG A 300 21.44 2.45 2.00
C ARG A 300 21.97 1.72 3.24
N PRO A 301 22.17 2.40 4.38
CA PRO A 301 22.63 1.76 5.61
C PRO A 301 21.64 0.67 6.03
N GLY A 302 22.13 -0.53 6.30
CA GLY A 302 21.31 -1.74 6.49
C GLY A 302 21.39 -2.74 5.32
N ALA A 303 21.56 -2.28 4.07
CA ALA A 303 21.61 -3.14 2.88
C ALA A 303 23.04 -3.43 2.39
N GLY A 304 24.01 -2.61 2.79
CA GLY A 304 25.42 -2.77 2.42
C GLY A 304 26.13 -3.93 3.15
N PRO A 305 27.44 -4.11 2.92
CA PRO A 305 28.23 -5.21 3.50
C PRO A 305 28.20 -5.25 5.03
N ASP A 306 28.16 -4.08 5.66
CA ASP A 306 28.10 -3.92 7.11
C ASP A 306 26.69 -4.17 7.70
N GLY A 307 25.69 -4.39 6.84
CA GLY A 307 24.32 -4.68 7.21
C GLY A 307 23.74 -3.66 8.19
N TYR A 308 22.91 -4.14 9.12
CA TYR A 308 22.25 -3.32 10.15
C TYR A 308 23.22 -2.70 11.16
N ALA A 309 24.45 -3.19 11.30
CA ALA A 309 25.43 -2.58 12.20
C ALA A 309 25.73 -1.13 11.77
N SER A 310 25.86 -0.88 10.47
CA SER A 310 26.06 0.49 9.93
C SER A 310 24.91 1.43 10.28
N LEU A 311 23.67 0.94 10.24
CA LEU A 311 22.48 1.70 10.56
C LEU A 311 22.38 1.98 12.06
N LYS A 312 22.59 0.96 12.90
CA LYS A 312 22.51 1.07 14.37
C LYS A 312 23.60 1.94 15.00
N GLN A 313 24.77 2.03 14.35
CA GLN A 313 25.90 2.85 14.79
C GLN A 313 25.81 4.31 14.33
N HIS A 314 24.82 4.66 13.49
CA HIS A 314 24.65 6.02 13.01
C HIS A 314 24.49 7.02 14.18
N PRO A 315 25.11 8.21 14.14
CA PRO A 315 25.02 9.20 15.23
C PRO A 315 23.61 9.57 15.66
N PHE A 316 22.64 9.54 14.73
CA PHE A 316 21.22 9.73 15.03
C PHE A 316 20.69 8.76 16.09
N PHE A 317 21.24 7.54 16.23
CA PHE A 317 20.82 6.56 17.24
C PHE A 317 21.74 6.54 18.47
N ARG A 318 22.57 7.58 18.68
CA ARG A 318 23.44 7.66 19.86
C ARG A 318 22.61 7.57 21.14
N GLY A 319 23.00 6.65 22.02
CA GLY A 319 22.34 6.44 23.31
C GLY A 319 21.24 5.38 23.31
N ILE A 320 20.89 4.81 22.15
CA ILE A 320 19.94 3.70 22.06
C ILE A 320 20.58 2.41 22.61
N ASP A 321 19.95 1.82 23.63
CA ASP A 321 20.23 0.46 24.07
C ASP A 321 19.45 -0.54 23.21
N TRP A 322 20.09 -1.02 22.15
CA TRP A 322 19.50 -1.97 21.20
C TRP A 322 19.17 -3.34 21.83
N THR A 323 19.84 -3.73 22.91
CA THR A 323 19.60 -5.03 23.56
C THR A 323 18.33 -5.00 24.41
N ASN A 324 18.09 -3.89 25.10
CA ASN A 324 16.94 -3.72 25.99
C ASN A 324 15.84 -2.82 25.41
N LEU A 325 15.92 -2.46 24.12
CA LEU A 325 15.04 -1.50 23.45
C LEU A 325 13.54 -1.74 23.74
N ARG A 326 13.10 -3.00 23.68
CA ARG A 326 11.71 -3.41 23.91
C ARG A 326 11.25 -3.37 25.37
N THR A 327 12.15 -3.07 26.30
CA THR A 327 11.88 -2.92 27.73
C THR A 327 11.97 -1.46 28.19
N LEU A 328 12.50 -0.57 27.35
CA LEU A 328 12.57 0.85 27.61
C LEU A 328 11.17 1.47 27.63
N ALA A 329 10.98 2.51 28.42
CA ALA A 329 9.72 3.24 28.44
C ALA A 329 9.50 3.95 27.09
N PRO A 330 8.42 3.64 26.35
CA PRO A 330 8.16 4.25 25.07
C PRO A 330 7.63 5.69 25.22
N PRO A 331 7.63 6.49 24.15
CA PRO A 331 6.99 7.79 24.12
C PRO A 331 5.52 7.78 24.55
N LYS A 332 5.09 8.83 25.23
CA LYS A 332 3.68 8.98 25.61
C LYS A 332 2.80 9.17 24.38
N ILE A 333 1.84 8.26 24.22
CA ILE A 333 0.76 8.32 23.24
C ILE A 333 -0.09 9.57 23.50
N ALA A 334 -0.36 10.36 22.45
CA ALA A 334 -1.30 11.47 22.54
C ALA A 334 -2.74 10.92 22.60
N LEU A 335 -3.48 11.25 23.66
CA LEU A 335 -4.88 10.87 23.81
C LEU A 335 -5.79 11.67 22.88
N GLU A 336 -6.87 11.05 22.40
CA GLU A 336 -7.94 11.77 21.73
C GLU A 336 -8.52 12.84 22.67
N LYS A 337 -8.62 14.09 22.20
CA LYS A 337 -9.37 15.12 22.94
C LYS A 337 -10.83 14.70 22.97
N ARG A 338 -11.32 14.22 24.12
CA ARG A 338 -12.76 14.05 24.33
C ARG A 338 -13.42 15.41 24.11
N VAL A 339 -14.26 15.51 23.09
CA VAL A 339 -15.18 16.65 22.95
C VAL A 339 -16.16 16.52 24.09
N HIS A 340 -15.95 17.29 25.16
CA HIS A 340 -16.92 17.40 26.24
C HIS A 340 -18.18 18.07 25.69
N SER A 341 -19.18 17.29 25.31
CA SER A 341 -20.57 17.73 25.39
C SER A 341 -20.96 17.67 26.87
N SER A 342 -21.13 18.83 27.49
CA SER A 342 -21.83 18.95 28.77
C SER A 342 -23.28 18.50 28.58
N ASP A 343 -23.64 17.34 29.14
CA ASP A 343 -24.77 17.18 30.06
C ASP A 343 -24.97 15.70 30.44
N SER A 344 -24.95 15.46 31.75
CA SER A 344 -25.54 14.37 32.56
C SER A 344 -25.58 12.91 32.07
N ASP A 345 -24.91 12.05 32.86
CA ASP A 345 -25.25 10.68 33.27
C ASP A 345 -25.83 9.69 32.24
N ASP A 346 -24.93 8.92 31.60
CA ASP A 346 -24.97 7.45 31.59
C ASP A 346 -23.70 6.88 30.93
N VAL A 347 -22.96 6.03 31.66
CA VAL A 347 -21.74 5.37 31.19
C VAL A 347 -22.12 4.14 30.36
N GLN A 348 -22.20 4.31 29.04
CA GLN A 348 -22.06 3.20 28.08
C GLN A 348 -20.93 3.51 27.10
N ASP A 349 -19.97 2.57 27.04
CA ASP A 349 -18.76 2.58 26.22
C ASP A 349 -19.08 2.78 24.73
N SER A 350 -18.83 3.99 24.23
CA SER A 350 -19.13 4.43 22.87
C SER A 350 -18.18 3.85 21.79
N SER A 351 -17.32 2.88 22.15
CA SER A 351 -16.33 2.24 21.27
C SER A 351 -16.93 1.31 20.18
N TRP A 352 -18.24 1.03 20.21
CA TRP A 352 -18.86 -0.03 19.40
C TRP A 352 -19.75 0.45 18.24
N ASN A 353 -19.86 1.77 17.99
CA ASN A 353 -20.71 2.32 16.92
C ASN A 353 -19.92 2.69 15.65
N PRO A 354 -20.30 2.21 14.45
CA PRO A 354 -19.57 2.49 13.20
C PRO A 354 -20.32 3.48 12.29
N THR A 355 -20.14 4.80 12.43
CA THR A 355 -20.49 5.78 11.38
C THR A 355 -19.92 7.19 11.67
N HIS A 356 -19.13 7.76 10.74
CA HIS A 356 -19.28 9.09 10.12
C HIS A 356 -17.95 9.58 9.50
N ILE A 357 -17.95 9.72 8.16
CA ILE A 357 -16.90 10.38 7.37
C ILE A 357 -17.34 11.84 7.17
N GLY A 358 -16.50 12.78 7.62
CA GLY A 358 -16.71 14.22 7.49
C GLY A 358 -15.74 14.84 6.49
N ASP A 359 -16.32 15.52 5.52
CA ASP A 359 -15.75 16.28 4.40
C ASP A 359 -14.93 17.49 4.89
N GLY A 360 -13.83 17.82 4.19
CA GLY A 360 -12.88 18.86 4.59
C GLY A 360 -12.31 19.61 3.39
N SER A 361 -12.67 20.89 3.32
CA SER A 361 -12.58 21.81 2.18
C SER A 361 -11.16 22.27 1.82
N VAL A 362 -10.95 22.54 0.52
CA VAL A 362 -9.69 23.04 -0.09
C VAL A 362 -9.71 24.58 -0.17
N GLY A 363 -8.65 25.21 0.34
CA GLY A 363 -8.30 26.61 0.06
C GLY A 363 -7.32 26.71 -1.11
N GLN A 364 -7.64 27.57 -2.08
CA GLN A 364 -6.86 27.86 -3.29
C GLN A 364 -5.71 28.85 -3.01
N ASN A 365 -4.59 28.70 -3.73
CA ASN A 365 -3.80 29.85 -4.18
C ASN A 365 -2.95 29.50 -5.42
N ASP A 366 -3.03 30.37 -6.42
CA ASP A 366 -2.37 30.30 -7.74
C ASP A 366 -0.95 30.90 -7.71
N GLY A 367 -0.07 30.45 -8.63
CA GLY A 367 1.25 31.05 -8.82
C GLY A 367 2.19 30.41 -9.86
N ASN A 368 1.89 30.65 -11.14
CA ASN A 368 2.76 30.92 -12.31
C ASN A 368 4.16 30.27 -12.53
N GLY A 369 4.31 29.63 -13.72
CA GLY A 369 5.31 29.96 -14.76
C GLY A 369 6.78 29.48 -14.65
N GLY A 370 7.21 28.63 -15.59
CA GLY A 370 8.64 28.40 -15.89
C GLY A 370 8.92 27.20 -16.80
N SER A 371 9.62 27.44 -17.91
CA SER A 371 9.97 26.57 -19.04
C SER A 371 11.18 25.64 -18.83
N ALA A 372 11.19 24.43 -19.41
CA ALA A 372 12.40 23.65 -19.78
C ALA A 372 12.02 22.51 -20.76
N SER A 373 12.37 22.54 -22.05
CA SER A 373 13.58 22.04 -22.73
C SER A 373 13.79 20.50 -22.72
N SER A 374 13.63 19.91 -23.91
CA SER A 374 14.17 18.69 -24.57
C SER A 374 14.74 17.47 -23.80
N SER A 375 15.07 17.57 -22.52
CA SER A 375 15.50 16.44 -21.67
C SER A 375 14.32 15.63 -21.09
N GLU A 376 13.15 16.26 -20.94
CA GLU A 376 11.91 15.59 -20.49
C GLU A 376 11.43 14.51 -21.45
N ALA A 377 11.64 14.69 -22.76
CA ALA A 377 11.16 13.77 -23.80
C ALA A 377 11.81 12.38 -23.70
N VAL A 378 13.08 12.31 -23.27
CA VAL A 378 13.84 11.05 -23.12
C VAL A 378 13.47 10.32 -21.82
N HIS A 379 13.10 11.06 -20.76
CA HIS A 379 12.65 10.48 -19.49
C HIS A 379 11.20 9.96 -19.55
N ILE A 380 10.32 10.63 -20.31
CA ILE A 380 8.92 10.22 -20.51
C ILE A 380 8.82 8.81 -21.14
N THR A 381 9.75 8.42 -22.01
CA THR A 381 9.72 7.11 -22.68
C THR A 381 10.04 5.95 -21.71
N ARG A 382 10.81 6.20 -20.65
CA ARG A 382 11.31 5.15 -19.74
C ARG A 382 10.36 4.87 -18.55
N LEU A 383 9.49 5.83 -18.22
CA LEU A 383 8.48 5.75 -17.16
C LEU A 383 7.18 5.05 -17.59
N ALA A 384 7.00 4.86 -18.90
CA ALA A 384 5.83 4.22 -19.50
C ALA A 384 5.80 2.68 -19.35
N SER A 385 6.85 2.08 -18.77
CA SER A 385 7.05 0.62 -18.64
C SER A 385 6.89 0.10 -17.20
N ILE A 386 6.26 0.86 -16.31
CA ILE A 386 6.07 0.49 -14.89
C ILE A 386 4.74 -0.24 -14.72
N ASP A 387 4.76 -1.53 -15.02
CA ASP A 387 3.64 -2.46 -14.91
C ASP A 387 3.21 -2.69 -13.45
N SER A 388 2.00 -2.23 -13.09
CA SER A 388 1.17 -2.91 -12.06
C SER A 388 -0.31 -2.52 -12.05
N PHE A 389 -0.74 -1.46 -12.75
CA PHE A 389 -2.16 -1.06 -12.82
C PHE A 389 -2.80 -1.22 -14.22
N ASP A 390 -2.01 -1.59 -15.24
CA ASP A 390 -2.39 -1.49 -16.65
C ASP A 390 -2.67 -2.80 -17.39
N SER A 391 -2.44 -3.99 -16.81
CA SER A 391 -2.44 -5.25 -17.58
C SER A 391 -3.76 -5.54 -18.32
N LYS A 392 -4.92 -5.18 -17.75
CA LYS A 392 -6.21 -5.39 -18.41
C LYS A 392 -6.54 -4.35 -19.49
N TRP A 393 -5.83 -3.22 -19.53
CA TRP A 393 -6.02 -2.17 -20.52
C TRP A 393 -5.02 -2.29 -21.68
N GLN A 394 -3.91 -3.00 -21.48
CA GLN A 394 -2.93 -3.35 -22.53
C GLN A 394 -3.59 -3.98 -23.76
N GLN A 395 -4.66 -4.76 -23.59
CA GLN A 395 -5.43 -5.33 -24.70
C GLN A 395 -6.03 -4.31 -25.68
N PHE A 396 -6.07 -3.02 -25.29
CA PHE A 396 -6.59 -1.92 -26.11
C PHE A 396 -5.48 -1.06 -26.74
N LEU A 397 -4.21 -1.35 -26.44
CA LEU A 397 -3.06 -0.62 -26.92
C LEU A 397 -2.40 -1.35 -28.10
N GLU A 398 -1.84 -0.59 -29.03
CA GLU A 398 -0.99 -1.14 -30.09
C GLU A 398 0.41 -1.49 -29.57
N PRO A 399 1.18 -2.36 -30.26
CA PRO A 399 2.57 -2.59 -29.90
C PRO A 399 3.38 -1.28 -29.83
N GLY A 400 4.05 -1.05 -28.69
CA GLY A 400 4.80 0.18 -28.41
C GLY A 400 3.96 1.38 -27.96
N GLU A 401 2.63 1.24 -27.87
CA GLU A 401 1.73 2.23 -27.28
C GLU A 401 1.64 2.01 -25.75
N SER A 402 1.70 3.10 -24.99
CA SER A 402 1.65 3.07 -23.51
C SER A 402 0.64 4.06 -22.97
N VAL A 403 0.15 3.83 -21.75
CA VAL A 403 -0.81 4.74 -21.09
C VAL A 403 -0.05 5.91 -20.47
N LEU A 404 -0.47 7.14 -20.79
CA LEU A 404 0.01 8.35 -20.12
C LEU A 404 -0.91 8.79 -18.98
N MET A 405 -2.22 8.60 -19.15
CA MET A 405 -3.20 9.01 -18.14
C MET A 405 -4.43 8.12 -18.18
N ILE A 406 -4.92 7.72 -17.00
CA ILE A 406 -6.10 6.86 -16.90
C ILE A 406 -6.99 7.27 -15.73
N SER A 407 -8.31 7.32 -15.97
CA SER A 407 -9.31 7.65 -14.93
C SER A 407 -10.65 7.01 -15.21
N MET A 408 -11.33 6.59 -14.14
CA MET A 408 -12.75 6.30 -14.20
C MET A 408 -13.51 7.62 -14.22
N VAL A 409 -14.11 7.96 -15.35
CA VAL A 409 -14.84 9.22 -15.54
C VAL A 409 -16.29 8.94 -15.87
N LYS A 410 -17.13 9.96 -15.66
CA LYS A 410 -18.52 9.92 -16.08
C LYS A 410 -18.65 10.70 -17.39
N LYS A 411 -19.01 10.00 -18.45
CA LYS A 411 -19.34 10.60 -19.75
C LYS A 411 -20.77 11.15 -19.66
N ILE A 412 -20.88 12.46 -19.74
CA ILE A 412 -22.16 13.17 -19.63
C ILE A 412 -22.90 13.12 -20.97
N GLN A 413 -24.18 12.72 -20.94
CA GLN A 413 -25.06 12.71 -22.11
C GLN A 413 -26.43 13.27 -21.74
N LYS A 414 -27.18 13.76 -22.74
CA LYS A 414 -28.46 14.47 -22.54
C LYS A 414 -29.52 13.67 -21.74
N LEU A 415 -29.48 12.34 -21.78
CA LEU A 415 -30.51 11.48 -21.18
C LEU A 415 -29.96 10.59 -20.05
N THR A 416 -28.74 10.05 -20.18
CA THR A 416 -28.13 9.17 -19.16
C THR A 416 -26.62 9.35 -19.11
N ASN A 417 -26.08 9.47 -17.90
CA ASN A 417 -24.64 9.53 -17.69
C ASN A 417 -24.05 8.12 -17.58
N LYS A 418 -22.90 7.88 -18.22
CA LYS A 418 -22.27 6.56 -18.22
C LYS A 418 -20.88 6.62 -17.61
N LYS A 419 -20.58 5.73 -16.65
CA LYS A 419 -19.22 5.53 -16.15
C LYS A 419 -18.40 4.83 -17.24
N VAL A 420 -17.24 5.39 -17.55
CA VAL A 420 -16.29 4.86 -18.54
C VAL A 420 -14.88 4.95 -17.99
N GLN A 421 -14.02 4.01 -18.38
CA GLN A 421 -12.59 4.15 -18.19
C GLN A 421 -12.04 5.01 -19.33
N LEU A 422 -11.49 6.19 -19.04
CA LEU A 422 -10.81 7.04 -20.02
C LEU A 422 -9.31 6.80 -19.95
N ILE A 423 -8.68 6.61 -21.09
CA ILE A 423 -7.27 6.21 -21.25
C ILE A 423 -6.64 7.11 -22.31
N LEU A 424 -5.65 7.91 -21.93
CA LEU A 424 -4.77 8.66 -22.82
C LEU A 424 -3.50 7.86 -23.05
N THR A 425 -3.05 7.76 -24.29
CA THR A 425 -1.83 7.02 -24.63
C THR A 425 -0.67 7.95 -24.97
N ASN A 426 0.53 7.39 -25.14
CA ASN A 426 1.72 8.12 -25.61
C ASN A 426 1.66 8.52 -27.10
N LYS A 427 0.66 8.01 -27.83
CA LYS A 427 0.25 8.45 -29.16
C LYS A 427 -0.88 9.49 -29.02
N PRO A 428 -1.20 10.29 -30.06
CA PRO A 428 -2.31 11.25 -30.03
C PRO A 428 -3.67 10.52 -30.10
N LYS A 429 -3.96 9.72 -29.06
CA LYS A 429 -5.07 8.77 -28.99
C LYS A 429 -5.63 8.70 -27.58
N LEU A 430 -6.95 8.82 -27.50
CA LEU A 430 -7.75 8.72 -26.28
C LEU A 430 -8.79 7.63 -26.47
N ILE A 431 -8.82 6.66 -25.57
CA ILE A 431 -9.72 5.51 -25.60
C ILE A 431 -10.68 5.62 -24.42
N TYR A 432 -11.98 5.38 -24.63
CA TYR A 432 -12.90 5.18 -23.51
C TYR A 432 -13.59 3.83 -23.58
N VAL A 433 -13.40 3.06 -22.51
CA VAL A 433 -13.78 1.65 -22.40
C VAL A 433 -14.94 1.51 -21.41
N ASN A 434 -15.85 0.57 -21.66
CA ASN A 434 -16.79 0.15 -20.62
C ASN A 434 -16.03 -0.75 -19.63
N PRO A 435 -15.82 -0.31 -18.38
CA PRO A 435 -14.98 -1.04 -17.44
C PRO A 435 -15.58 -2.38 -16.98
N SER A 436 -16.90 -2.55 -17.05
CA SER A 436 -17.56 -3.80 -16.66
C SER A 436 -17.54 -4.85 -17.76
N GLN A 437 -17.54 -4.42 -19.03
CA GLN A 437 -17.57 -5.32 -20.19
C GLN A 437 -16.20 -5.50 -20.85
N LEU A 438 -15.21 -4.67 -20.51
CA LEU A 438 -13.90 -4.59 -21.19
C LEU A 438 -14.05 -4.43 -22.71
N VAL A 439 -14.97 -3.55 -23.15
CA VAL A 439 -15.20 -3.24 -24.56
C VAL A 439 -14.98 -1.77 -24.83
N VAL A 440 -14.19 -1.45 -25.87
CA VAL A 440 -13.98 -0.08 -26.35
C VAL A 440 -15.32 0.50 -26.79
N LYS A 441 -15.74 1.61 -26.17
CA LYS A 441 -16.95 2.34 -26.56
C LYS A 441 -16.64 3.45 -27.58
N GLY A 442 -15.38 3.83 -27.70
CA GLY A 442 -14.89 4.65 -28.79
C GLY A 442 -13.46 5.12 -28.55
N ASN A 443 -12.87 5.65 -29.61
CA ASN A 443 -11.59 6.33 -29.57
C ASN A 443 -11.72 7.76 -30.11
N ILE A 444 -10.71 8.56 -29.80
CA ILE A 444 -10.44 9.87 -30.38
C ILE A 444 -8.98 9.81 -30.77
N ILE A 445 -8.69 9.95 -32.06
CA ILE A 445 -7.35 10.00 -32.60
C ILE A 445 -7.24 11.37 -33.26
N TRP A 446 -6.14 12.08 -33.04
CA TRP A 446 -5.88 13.38 -33.63
C TRP A 446 -4.49 13.45 -34.25
N SER A 447 -4.27 14.43 -35.11
CA SER A 447 -2.94 14.79 -35.62
C SER A 447 -2.43 16.04 -34.90
N ASP A 448 -1.24 16.52 -35.27
CA ASP A 448 -0.67 17.77 -34.75
C ASP A 448 -1.42 19.02 -35.23
N ASN A 449 -2.47 18.85 -36.05
CA ASN A 449 -3.35 19.95 -36.43
C ASN A 449 -4.21 20.39 -35.21
N PRO A 450 -4.08 21.64 -34.74
CA PRO A 450 -4.83 22.14 -33.58
C PRO A 450 -6.35 22.19 -33.80
N ASN A 451 -6.82 22.05 -35.04
CA ASN A 451 -8.25 22.00 -35.35
C ASN A 451 -8.87 20.60 -35.18
N ASP A 452 -8.06 19.54 -35.04
CA ASP A 452 -8.56 18.15 -34.94
C ASP A 452 -9.14 17.85 -33.55
N LEU A 453 -8.65 18.54 -32.53
CA LEU A 453 -9.08 18.37 -31.16
C LEU A 453 -8.86 19.66 -30.36
N SER A 454 -9.86 20.07 -29.59
CA SER A 454 -9.69 21.06 -28.52
C SER A 454 -10.28 20.56 -27.23
N ILE A 455 -9.64 20.90 -26.12
CA ILE A 455 -10.07 20.54 -24.78
C ILE A 455 -10.33 21.81 -23.95
N GLN A 456 -11.48 21.86 -23.30
CA GLN A 456 -11.88 23.00 -22.46
C GLN A 456 -12.28 22.49 -21.08
N VAL A 457 -11.70 23.08 -20.04
CA VAL A 457 -12.03 22.81 -18.64
C VAL A 457 -13.10 23.79 -18.21
N THR A 458 -14.22 23.27 -17.71
CA THR A 458 -15.35 24.09 -17.23
C THR A 458 -15.40 24.18 -15.71
N SER A 459 -14.85 23.18 -15.01
CA SER A 459 -14.64 23.18 -13.56
C SER A 459 -13.52 22.20 -13.22
N PRO A 460 -13.01 22.14 -11.97
CA PRO A 460 -11.94 21.20 -11.62
C PRO A 460 -12.28 19.72 -11.92
N SER A 461 -13.57 19.34 -11.90
CA SER A 461 -14.03 17.99 -12.28
C SER A 461 -14.53 17.88 -13.73
N HIS A 462 -14.92 18.98 -14.37
CA HIS A 462 -15.58 18.92 -15.68
C HIS A 462 -14.70 19.44 -16.81
N PHE A 463 -14.60 18.64 -17.87
CA PHE A 463 -13.98 19.04 -19.12
C PHE A 463 -14.77 18.54 -20.32
N LYS A 464 -14.64 19.26 -21.43
CA LYS A 464 -15.18 18.85 -22.72
C LYS A 464 -14.07 18.71 -23.75
N ILE A 465 -14.16 17.67 -24.56
CA ILE A 465 -13.31 17.41 -25.71
C ILE A 465 -14.15 17.65 -26.96
N CYS A 466 -13.73 18.62 -27.76
CA CYS A 466 -14.35 18.98 -29.02
C CYS A 466 -13.48 18.44 -30.16
N THR A 467 -14.08 17.68 -31.07
CA THR A 467 -13.47 17.31 -32.36
C THR A 467 -14.38 17.78 -33.48
N PRO A 468 -13.94 17.81 -34.75
CA PRO A 468 -14.78 18.24 -35.88
C PRO A 468 -16.12 17.49 -35.99
N LYS A 469 -16.20 16.27 -35.45
CA LYS A 469 -17.37 15.40 -35.55
C LYS A 469 -18.24 15.35 -34.29
N LYS A 470 -17.70 15.72 -33.11
CA LYS A 470 -18.40 15.49 -31.83
C LYS A 470 -17.87 16.37 -30.70
N VAL A 471 -18.77 16.73 -29.79
CA VAL A 471 -18.43 17.30 -28.48
C VAL A 471 -18.73 16.24 -27.41
N LEU A 472 -17.73 15.93 -26.59
CA LEU A 472 -17.80 14.93 -25.54
C LEU A 472 -17.57 15.59 -24.20
N LEU A 473 -18.50 15.42 -23.25
CA LEU A 473 -18.41 15.98 -21.91
C LEU A 473 -18.06 14.89 -20.91
N PHE A 474 -17.13 15.20 -20.02
CA PHE A 474 -16.64 14.29 -19.00
C PHE A 474 -16.60 14.98 -17.63
N GLU A 475 -16.92 14.18 -16.60
CA GLU A 475 -16.77 14.51 -15.19
C GLU A 475 -15.77 13.52 -14.57
N ASP A 476 -14.64 14.01 -14.10
CA ASP A 476 -13.66 13.27 -13.30
C ASP A 476 -13.88 13.58 -11.82
N ALA A 477 -14.39 12.60 -11.07
CA ALA A 477 -14.65 12.73 -9.64
C ALA A 477 -13.39 13.05 -8.83
N LYS A 478 -12.20 12.79 -9.37
CA LYS A 478 -10.90 13.13 -8.76
C LYS A 478 -10.48 14.59 -9.00
N GLN A 479 -11.32 15.43 -9.60
CA GLN A 479 -11.03 16.85 -9.86
C GLN A 479 -9.78 17.09 -10.74
N ARG A 480 -9.54 16.21 -11.73
CA ARG A 480 -8.35 16.21 -12.59
C ARG A 480 -8.55 16.84 -13.97
N ALA A 481 -9.59 17.65 -14.19
CA ALA A 481 -9.92 18.19 -15.52
C ALA A 481 -8.77 18.99 -16.15
N SER A 482 -8.07 19.82 -15.35
CA SER A 482 -6.90 20.58 -15.82
C SER A 482 -5.70 19.70 -16.16
N GLN A 483 -5.55 18.55 -15.51
CA GLN A 483 -4.48 17.59 -15.82
C GLN A 483 -4.75 16.89 -17.15
N TRP A 484 -6.01 16.50 -17.41
CA TRP A 484 -6.43 15.98 -18.72
C TRP A 484 -6.14 16.98 -19.84
N LYS A 485 -6.45 18.27 -19.62
CA LYS A 485 -6.11 19.34 -20.55
C LYS A 485 -4.62 19.41 -20.87
N LYS A 486 -3.79 19.54 -19.83
CA LYS A 486 -2.32 19.62 -20.00
C LYS A 486 -1.74 18.40 -20.71
N ALA A 487 -2.16 17.19 -20.34
CA ALA A 487 -1.64 15.96 -20.92
C ALA A 487 -2.03 15.79 -22.40
N ILE A 488 -3.25 16.17 -22.76
CA ILE A 488 -3.70 16.15 -24.16
C ILE A 488 -2.99 17.22 -24.98
N GLU A 489 -2.90 18.46 -24.49
CA GLU A 489 -2.22 19.56 -25.18
C GLU A 489 -0.71 19.28 -25.36
N ALA A 490 -0.07 18.62 -24.39
CA ALA A 490 1.33 18.20 -24.50
C ALA A 490 1.58 17.22 -25.65
N LEU A 491 0.57 16.47 -26.09
CA LEU A 491 0.64 15.58 -27.25
C LEU A 491 0.25 16.27 -28.57
N GLN A 492 -0.35 17.46 -28.52
CA GLN A 492 -0.66 18.26 -29.71
C GLN A 492 0.53 19.12 -30.16
N ASN A 493 1.46 19.40 -29.24
CA ASN A 493 2.63 20.25 -29.45
C ASN A 493 3.92 19.42 -29.66
N ARG A 494 3.82 18.20 -30.20
CA ARG A 494 4.96 17.29 -30.40
C ARG A 494 5.57 17.37 -31.80
#